data_AF-A0A917FXL6-F1
#
_entry.id   AF-A0A917FXL6-F1
#
_cell.length_a   1.000
_cell.length_b   1.000
_cell.length_c   1.000
_cell.angle_alpha   90.00
_cell.angle_beta   90.00
_cell.angle_gamma   90.00
#
_symmetry.space_group_name_H-M   'P 1'
#
loop_
_entity.id
_entity.type
_entity.pdbx_description
1 polymer ?
#
loop_
_entity_poly.entity_id
_entity_poly.type
_entity_poly.pdbx_seq_one_letter_code
_entity_poly.pdbx_strand_id
1 'polypeptide(L)'
;MSDIKQQLIRNELLTDLTISLIESSEFSLPLHLYTVTYQPLKRATMDILMKMILLTIQRVKFKDTAAFSQLLAVEPLFIEGILQLLAQEQLIQREEGYYTITARGEVQLQRGEFEVLLSEQQQALFYSPWHGECVQIGVPSVEAIEDFPPLFPYMKEQPFTTEIALQTLQNQTSAQAEYQEVITDVLHISEPQIYDIPYLSFVLYHKEEGIFYARVWDVLQQQWDQTLADALQKQQYQQWVEQV
;
A
#
# COMPACT_ATOMS: atom_id res chain seq x y z
N MET A 1 -17.08 16.62 -19.12
CA MET A 1 -16.76 15.33 -19.77
C MET A 1 -16.77 15.41 -21.30
N SER A 2 -17.77 16.04 -21.92
CA SER A 2 -17.88 16.21 -23.39
C SER A 2 -16.60 16.75 -24.07
N ASP A 3 -15.94 17.75 -23.49
CA ASP A 3 -14.75 18.36 -24.11
C ASP A 3 -13.53 17.43 -24.14
N ILE A 4 -13.29 16.68 -23.06
CA ILE A 4 -12.20 15.68 -22.99
C ILE A 4 -12.44 14.57 -24.01
N LYS A 5 -13.68 14.09 -24.11
CA LYS A 5 -14.08 13.08 -25.09
C LYS A 5 -13.81 13.54 -26.53
N GLN A 6 -14.19 14.77 -26.87
CA GLN A 6 -13.92 15.34 -28.19
C GLN A 6 -12.43 15.52 -28.47
N GLN A 7 -11.64 15.89 -27.45
CA GLN A 7 -10.19 16.03 -27.57
C GLN A 7 -9.52 14.68 -27.86
N LEU A 8 -9.86 13.63 -27.10
CA LEU A 8 -9.31 12.28 -27.29
C LEU A 8 -9.64 11.72 -28.68
N ILE A 9 -10.90 11.87 -29.12
CA ILE A 9 -11.35 11.43 -30.44
C ILE A 9 -10.52 12.11 -31.54
N ARG A 10 -10.34 13.44 -31.47
CA ARG A 10 -9.66 14.21 -32.52
C ARG A 10 -8.14 14.02 -32.54
N ASN A 11 -7.51 13.92 -31.37
CA ASN A 11 -6.05 14.01 -31.27
C ASN A 11 -5.36 12.64 -31.21
N GLU A 12 -6.04 11.61 -30.71
CA GLU A 12 -5.40 10.31 -30.46
C GLU A 12 -6.05 9.13 -31.18
N LEU A 13 -7.37 9.18 -31.45
CA LEU A 13 -8.10 8.03 -32.01
C LEU A 13 -8.29 8.09 -33.53
N LEU A 14 -8.58 9.27 -34.07
CA LEU A 14 -8.84 9.46 -35.51
C LEU A 14 -7.66 10.08 -36.28
N THR A 15 -6.46 10.00 -35.71
CA THR A 15 -5.23 10.46 -36.37
C THR A 15 -4.88 9.59 -37.57
N ASP A 16 -5.27 8.31 -37.53
CA ASP A 16 -5.19 7.38 -38.64
C ASP A 16 -6.54 7.30 -39.38
N LEU A 17 -6.52 7.59 -40.69
CA LEU A 17 -7.70 7.61 -41.55
C LEU A 17 -8.30 6.20 -41.78
N THR A 18 -7.53 5.15 -41.47
CA THR A 18 -7.95 3.75 -41.57
C THR A 18 -8.87 3.32 -40.42
N ILE A 19 -8.91 4.09 -39.34
CA ILE A 19 -9.70 3.81 -38.14
C ILE A 19 -11.02 4.59 -38.20
N SER A 20 -12.13 3.92 -37.89
CA SER A 20 -13.44 4.56 -37.69
C SER A 20 -13.98 4.31 -36.30
N LEU A 21 -14.48 5.37 -35.67
CA LEU A 21 -15.22 5.29 -34.42
C LEU A 21 -16.63 4.75 -34.69
N ILE A 22 -16.98 3.63 -34.05
CA ILE A 22 -18.29 2.99 -34.17
C ILE A 22 -19.21 3.47 -33.06
N GLU A 23 -18.74 3.38 -31.83
CA GLU A 23 -19.51 3.74 -30.63
C GLU A 23 -18.61 4.44 -29.62
N SER A 24 -19.21 5.36 -28.86
CA SER A 24 -18.58 5.92 -27.67
C SER A 24 -19.57 5.91 -26.52
N SER A 25 -19.15 5.39 -25.38
CA SER A 25 -19.99 5.23 -24.20
C SER A 25 -19.23 5.68 -22.95
N GLU A 26 -19.98 5.90 -21.87
CA GLU A 26 -19.46 6.39 -20.59
C GLU A 26 -20.01 5.46 -19.51
N PHE A 27 -19.15 5.05 -18.61
CA PHE A 27 -19.52 4.23 -17.45
C PHE A 27 -18.66 4.62 -16.26
N SER A 28 -19.07 4.18 -15.07
CA SER A 28 -18.32 4.41 -13.84
C SER A 28 -17.82 3.11 -13.23
N LEU A 29 -16.70 3.19 -12.52
CA LEU A 29 -16.20 2.14 -11.66
C LEU A 29 -16.03 2.68 -10.24
N PRO A 30 -16.44 1.93 -9.21
CA PRO A 30 -16.25 2.34 -7.84
C PRO A 30 -14.76 2.26 -7.48
N LEU A 31 -14.32 3.28 -6.76
CA LEU A 31 -13.02 3.37 -6.12
C LEU A 31 -13.26 3.48 -4.63
N HIS A 32 -12.72 2.53 -3.88
CA HIS A 32 -12.92 2.46 -2.44
C HIS A 32 -11.80 3.18 -1.72
N LEU A 33 -12.14 4.14 -0.87
CA LEU A 33 -11.21 4.79 0.04
C LEU A 33 -11.31 4.11 1.40
N TYR A 34 -10.20 3.50 1.82
CA TYR A 34 -10.04 2.93 3.16
C TYR A 34 -9.10 3.79 3.99
N THR A 35 -9.46 4.05 5.24
CA THR A 35 -8.53 4.55 6.24
C THR A 35 -7.98 3.36 7.01
N VAL A 36 -6.69 3.13 6.85
CA VAL A 36 -5.98 2.02 7.49
C VAL A 36 -5.15 2.55 8.65
N THR A 37 -5.39 2.00 9.85
CA THR A 37 -4.59 2.26 11.04
C THR A 37 -3.58 1.13 11.20
N TYR A 38 -2.31 1.48 11.34
CA TYR A 38 -1.22 0.53 11.55
C TYR A 38 -0.20 1.08 12.54
N GLN A 39 0.64 0.20 13.08
CA GLN A 39 1.73 0.60 13.95
C GLN A 39 3.06 0.17 13.32
N PRO A 40 3.85 1.11 12.79
CA PRO A 40 5.14 0.78 12.23
C PRO A 40 6.14 0.46 13.34
N LEU A 41 7.18 -0.30 12.98
CA LEU A 41 8.36 -0.53 13.81
C LEU A 41 9.59 0.01 13.10
N LYS A 42 10.48 0.62 13.88
CA LYS A 42 11.80 1.03 13.44
C LYS A 42 12.79 -0.08 13.76
N ARG A 43 13.34 -0.71 12.73
CA ARG A 43 14.36 -1.75 12.84
C ARG A 43 15.74 -1.18 12.52
N ALA A 44 16.69 -1.37 13.42
CA ALA A 44 18.09 -1.03 13.24
C ALA A 44 18.98 -2.21 13.63
N THR A 45 20.25 -2.22 13.18
CA THR A 45 21.22 -3.18 13.70
C THR A 45 21.56 -2.84 15.15
N MET A 46 21.48 -3.81 16.05
CA MET A 46 21.89 -3.62 17.44
C MET A 46 23.35 -3.20 17.52
N ASP A 47 23.63 -2.20 18.36
CA ASP A 47 24.99 -1.84 18.70
C ASP A 47 25.68 -2.96 19.52
N ILE A 48 27.01 -2.92 19.57
CA ILE A 48 27.81 -3.94 20.26
C ILE A 48 27.52 -3.95 21.77
N LEU A 49 27.27 -2.80 22.38
CA LEU A 49 27.07 -2.69 23.82
C LEU A 49 25.73 -3.27 24.25
N MET A 50 24.65 -3.01 23.51
CA MET A 50 23.33 -3.64 23.67
C MET A 50 23.44 -5.16 23.56
N LYS A 51 24.12 -5.68 22.54
CA LYS A 51 24.36 -7.12 22.39
C LYS A 51 25.10 -7.69 23.60
N MET A 52 26.16 -7.03 24.03
CA MET A 52 26.95 -7.46 25.18
C MET A 52 26.13 -7.46 26.47
N ILE A 53 25.30 -6.44 26.71
CA ILE A 53 24.41 -6.37 27.87
C ILE A 53 23.39 -7.50 27.85
N LEU A 54 22.69 -7.72 26.72
CA LEU A 54 21.70 -8.79 26.58
C LEU A 54 22.32 -10.18 26.73
N LEU A 55 23.47 -10.45 26.11
CA LEU A 55 24.23 -11.70 26.28
C LEU A 55 24.65 -11.92 27.74
N THR A 56 25.01 -10.84 28.43
CA THR A 56 25.43 -10.87 29.82
C THR A 56 24.25 -11.19 30.74
N ILE A 57 23.09 -10.57 30.52
CA ILE A 57 21.82 -10.87 31.22
C ILE A 57 21.40 -12.33 31.01
N GLN A 58 21.57 -12.87 29.79
CA GLN A 58 21.20 -14.25 29.49
C GLN A 58 22.07 -15.28 30.24
N ARG A 59 23.31 -14.94 30.57
CA ARG A 59 24.28 -15.88 31.16
C ARG A 59 24.41 -15.76 32.68
N VAL A 60 24.20 -14.57 33.22
CA VAL A 60 24.48 -14.28 34.64
C VAL A 60 23.36 -13.41 35.22
N LYS A 61 22.97 -13.72 36.46
CA LYS A 61 21.95 -12.95 37.19
C LYS A 61 22.54 -11.67 37.76
N PHE A 62 22.08 -10.51 37.27
CA PHE A 62 22.50 -9.20 37.76
C PHE A 62 21.37 -8.47 38.46
N LYS A 63 21.68 -7.86 39.61
CA LYS A 63 20.76 -6.97 40.35
C LYS A 63 20.99 -5.50 39.99
N ASP A 64 22.26 -5.11 39.89
CA ASP A 64 22.66 -3.71 39.89
C ASP A 64 23.47 -3.32 38.64
N THR A 65 23.28 -2.08 38.20
CA THR A 65 23.97 -1.45 37.06
C THR A 65 25.49 -1.35 37.27
N ALA A 66 25.94 -1.23 38.52
CA ALA A 66 27.36 -1.19 38.87
C ALA A 66 28.12 -2.46 38.44
N ALA A 67 27.48 -3.63 38.51
CA ALA A 67 28.10 -4.89 38.11
C ALA A 67 28.31 -4.97 36.59
N PHE A 68 27.38 -4.43 35.80
CA PHE A 68 27.52 -4.30 34.34
C PHE A 68 28.63 -3.31 33.96
N SER A 69 28.66 -2.16 34.62
CA SER A 69 29.69 -1.13 34.40
C SER A 69 31.10 -1.67 34.64
N GLN A 70 31.29 -2.44 35.71
CA GLN A 70 32.57 -3.09 36.01
C GLN A 70 32.93 -4.18 34.99
N LEU A 71 31.96 -5.03 34.61
CA LEU A 71 32.21 -6.14 33.68
C LEU A 71 32.51 -5.65 32.26
N LEU A 72 31.76 -4.65 31.79
CA LEU A 72 31.88 -4.12 30.43
C LEU A 72 32.91 -2.98 30.32
N ALA A 73 33.45 -2.51 31.45
CA ALA A 73 34.34 -1.35 31.53
C ALA A 73 33.73 -0.09 30.87
N VAL A 74 32.44 0.15 31.12
CA VAL A 74 31.67 1.28 30.57
C VAL A 74 31.12 2.14 31.72
N GLU A 75 30.97 3.44 31.50
CA GLU A 75 30.44 4.37 32.49
C GLU A 75 29.03 3.95 32.99
N PRO A 76 28.76 3.98 34.32
CA PRO A 76 27.48 3.55 34.88
C PRO A 76 26.25 4.23 34.29
N LEU A 77 26.31 5.54 34.05
CA LEU A 77 25.19 6.32 33.49
C LEU A 77 24.80 5.85 32.08
N PHE A 78 25.80 5.43 31.29
CA PHE A 78 25.56 4.93 29.94
C PHE A 78 24.88 3.55 29.96
N ILE A 79 25.33 2.67 30.87
CA ILE A 79 24.69 1.37 31.10
C ILE A 79 23.25 1.53 31.60
N GLU A 80 23.01 2.48 32.50
CA GLU A 80 21.66 2.80 32.97
C GLU A 80 20.74 3.25 31.83
N GLY A 81 21.24 4.13 30.96
CA GLY A 81 20.50 4.56 29.77
C GLY A 81 20.12 3.39 28.86
N ILE A 82 21.07 2.48 28.57
CA ILE A 82 20.78 1.31 27.74
C ILE A 82 19.79 0.35 28.44
N LEU A 83 19.97 0.06 29.73
CA LEU A 83 19.05 -0.82 30.45
C LEU A 83 17.64 -0.25 30.53
N GLN A 84 17.50 1.07 30.69
CA GLN A 84 16.20 1.74 30.62
C GLN A 84 15.58 1.61 29.23
N LEU A 85 16.35 1.85 28.17
CA LEU A 85 15.88 1.69 26.78
C LEU A 85 15.44 0.24 26.49
N LEU A 86 16.26 -0.75 26.85
CA LEU A 86 15.93 -2.17 26.65
C LEU A 86 14.69 -2.60 27.46
N ALA A 87 14.47 -2.01 28.64
CA ALA A 87 13.29 -2.29 29.44
C ALA A 87 12.04 -1.60 28.87
N GLN A 88 12.15 -0.36 28.38
CA GLN A 88 11.06 0.36 27.72
C GLN A 88 10.57 -0.40 26.48
N GLU A 89 11.49 -0.93 25.68
CA GLU A 89 11.18 -1.77 24.50
C GLU A 89 10.88 -3.24 24.84
N GLN A 90 10.73 -3.56 26.14
CA GLN A 90 10.38 -4.89 26.64
C GLN A 90 11.32 -6.01 26.18
N LEU A 91 12.59 -5.71 25.92
CA LEU A 91 13.62 -6.71 25.62
C LEU A 91 14.17 -7.36 26.88
N ILE A 92 14.08 -6.65 28.00
CA ILE A 92 14.43 -7.14 29.33
C ILE A 92 13.34 -6.78 30.33
N GLN A 93 13.26 -7.54 31.41
CA GLN A 93 12.38 -7.28 32.54
C GLN A 93 13.10 -7.53 33.86
N ARG A 94 12.44 -7.20 34.98
CA ARG A 94 12.95 -7.50 36.32
C ARG A 94 12.09 -8.58 36.97
N GLU A 95 12.70 -9.71 37.26
CA GLU A 95 12.09 -10.84 37.98
C GLU A 95 12.88 -11.13 39.25
N GLU A 96 12.20 -11.19 40.40
CA GLU A 96 12.82 -11.45 41.71
C GLU A 96 14.02 -10.52 42.04
N GLY A 97 14.01 -9.31 41.49
CA GLY A 97 15.08 -8.32 41.66
C GLY A 97 16.30 -8.50 40.76
N TYR A 98 16.25 -9.39 39.78
CA TYR A 98 17.28 -9.57 38.75
C TYR A 98 16.77 -9.17 37.37
N TYR A 99 17.66 -8.70 36.51
CA TYR A 99 17.36 -8.54 35.10
C TYR A 99 17.26 -9.89 34.40
N THR A 100 16.20 -10.09 33.63
CA THR A 100 15.99 -11.25 32.77
C THR A 100 15.64 -10.80 31.36
N ILE A 101 16.11 -11.56 30.36
CA ILE A 101 15.79 -11.29 28.96
C ILE A 101 14.39 -11.83 28.66
N THR A 102 13.59 -11.08 27.91
CA THR A 102 12.26 -11.52 27.47
C THR A 102 12.38 -12.37 26.20
N ALA A 103 11.31 -13.09 25.83
CA ALA A 103 11.27 -13.82 24.57
C ALA A 103 11.52 -12.90 23.35
N ARG A 104 11.00 -11.66 23.39
CA ARG A 104 11.28 -10.65 22.36
C ARG A 104 12.77 -10.29 22.32
N GLY A 105 13.37 -10.06 23.49
CA GLY A 105 14.80 -9.80 23.63
C GLY A 105 15.68 -10.90 23.04
N GLU A 106 15.33 -12.17 23.29
CA GLU A 106 16.07 -13.31 22.75
C GLU A 106 16.02 -13.38 21.22
N VAL A 107 14.81 -13.22 20.63
CA VAL A 107 14.63 -13.25 19.17
C VAL A 107 15.41 -12.11 18.50
N GLN A 108 15.31 -10.89 19.05
CA GLN A 108 16.02 -9.72 18.52
C GLN A 108 17.55 -9.86 18.67
N LEU A 109 18.03 -10.35 19.82
CA LEU A 109 19.45 -10.62 20.03
C LEU A 109 20.00 -11.64 19.03
N GLN A 110 19.26 -12.72 18.77
CA GLN A 110 19.66 -13.74 17.79
C GLN A 110 19.74 -13.19 16.37
N ARG A 111 18.83 -12.29 15.99
CA ARG A 111 18.84 -11.59 14.69
C ARG A 111 19.88 -10.48 14.64
N GLY A 112 20.33 -9.99 15.79
CA GLY A 112 21.21 -8.83 15.89
C GLY A 112 20.54 -7.52 15.50
N GLU A 113 19.21 -7.47 15.62
CA GLU A 113 18.33 -6.36 15.24
C GLU A 113 17.68 -5.76 16.48
N PHE A 114 17.52 -4.45 16.51
CA PHE A 114 16.81 -3.71 17.55
C PHE A 114 15.55 -3.11 16.92
N GLU A 115 14.38 -3.48 17.41
CA GLU A 115 13.11 -2.97 16.90
C GLU A 115 12.37 -2.16 17.96
N VAL A 116 12.04 -0.92 17.59
CA VAL A 116 11.28 0.03 18.40
C VAL A 116 9.89 0.18 17.81
N LEU A 117 8.85 0.05 18.63
CA LEU A 117 7.48 0.32 18.18
C LEU A 117 7.28 1.83 18.06
N LEU A 118 6.79 2.29 16.92
CA LEU A 118 6.45 3.68 16.71
C LEU A 118 5.00 3.94 17.12
N SER A 119 4.60 5.21 17.14
CA SER A 119 3.20 5.57 17.36
C SER A 119 2.32 5.04 16.23
N GLU A 120 1.07 4.71 16.54
CA GLU A 120 0.06 4.38 15.54
C GLU A 120 -0.05 5.49 14.49
N GLN A 121 -0.15 5.07 13.24
CA GLN A 121 -0.33 5.94 12.08
C GLN A 121 -1.62 5.56 11.37
N GLN A 122 -2.19 6.55 10.67
CA GLN A 122 -3.35 6.38 9.81
C GLN A 122 -3.01 6.81 8.40
N GLN A 123 -3.45 6.01 7.44
CA GLN A 123 -3.22 6.31 6.03
C GLN A 123 -4.44 5.97 5.19
N ALA A 124 -4.73 6.87 4.26
CA ALA A 124 -5.75 6.71 3.24
C ALA A 124 -5.20 5.87 2.08
N LEU A 125 -5.89 4.78 1.74
CA LEU A 125 -5.59 3.93 0.59
C LEU A 125 -6.79 3.93 -0.37
N PHE A 126 -6.54 4.26 -1.64
CA PHE A 126 -7.53 4.14 -2.71
C PHE A 126 -7.37 2.77 -3.36
N TYR A 127 -8.42 1.96 -3.33
CA TYR A 127 -8.44 0.60 -3.86
C TYR A 127 -9.44 0.52 -5.02
N SER A 128 -8.99 -0.02 -6.15
CA SER A 128 -9.85 -0.32 -7.29
C SER A 128 -10.29 -1.78 -7.23
N PRO A 129 -11.57 -2.09 -6.94
CA PRO A 129 -12.06 -3.47 -6.88
C PRO A 129 -12.01 -4.19 -8.22
N TRP A 130 -11.94 -3.43 -9.32
CA TRP A 130 -11.76 -4.00 -10.66
C TRP A 130 -10.33 -4.52 -10.86
N HIS A 131 -9.34 -3.68 -10.56
CA HIS A 131 -7.93 -4.01 -10.74
C HIS A 131 -7.39 -4.93 -9.64
N GLY A 132 -8.01 -4.94 -8.46
CA GLY A 132 -7.50 -5.67 -7.31
C GLY A 132 -6.27 -5.01 -6.68
N GLU A 133 -6.03 -3.73 -6.96
CA GLU A 133 -4.82 -3.01 -6.57
C GLU A 133 -5.13 -1.63 -5.98
N CYS A 134 -4.23 -1.15 -5.14
CA CYS A 134 -4.28 0.21 -4.63
C CYS A 134 -3.64 1.19 -5.61
N VAL A 135 -4.37 2.26 -5.91
CA VAL A 135 -3.94 3.31 -6.83
C VAL A 135 -3.35 4.48 -6.02
N GLN A 136 -2.18 4.95 -6.43
CA GLN A 136 -1.59 6.16 -5.84
C GLN A 136 -2.13 7.41 -6.52
N ILE A 137 -3.20 7.94 -5.95
CA ILE A 137 -3.79 9.22 -6.35
C ILE A 137 -3.91 10.14 -5.14
N GLY A 138 -3.86 11.44 -5.38
CA GLY A 138 -4.36 12.41 -4.40
C GLY A 138 -5.87 12.23 -4.21
N VAL A 139 -6.43 12.83 -3.14
CA VAL A 139 -7.88 12.83 -2.92
C VAL A 139 -8.56 13.29 -4.21
N PRO A 140 -9.39 12.45 -4.85
CA PRO A 140 -9.98 12.80 -6.12
C PRO A 140 -10.88 14.02 -5.89
N SER A 141 -10.65 15.09 -6.63
CA SER A 141 -11.56 16.24 -6.65
C SER A 141 -12.79 15.86 -7.47
N VAL A 142 -13.67 15.02 -6.90
CA VAL A 142 -14.90 14.55 -7.56
C VAL A 142 -16.00 15.63 -7.53
N GLU A 143 -15.68 16.84 -7.08
CA GLU A 143 -16.62 17.95 -6.82
C GLU A 143 -17.34 18.51 -8.06
N ALA A 144 -17.18 17.92 -9.25
CA ALA A 144 -17.67 18.51 -10.51
C ALA A 144 -18.51 17.57 -11.40
N ILE A 145 -19.04 16.46 -10.88
CA ILE A 145 -19.86 15.53 -11.68
C ILE A 145 -21.29 15.50 -11.11
N GLU A 146 -22.20 16.24 -11.75
CA GLU A 146 -23.62 16.31 -11.36
C GLU A 146 -24.42 15.06 -11.75
N ASP A 147 -24.00 14.33 -12.79
CA ASP A 147 -24.58 13.07 -13.25
C ASP A 147 -23.48 12.03 -13.42
N PHE A 148 -23.40 11.05 -12.52
CA PHE A 148 -22.48 9.93 -12.65
C PHE A 148 -22.97 8.97 -13.74
N PRO A 149 -22.09 8.55 -14.68
CA PRO A 149 -22.43 7.51 -15.64
C PRO A 149 -22.87 6.22 -14.93
N PRO A 150 -23.64 5.35 -15.61
CA PRO A 150 -24.03 4.06 -15.04
C PRO A 150 -22.79 3.21 -14.72
N LEU A 151 -22.91 2.37 -13.69
CA LEU A 151 -21.85 1.44 -13.32
C LEU A 151 -21.52 0.48 -14.46
N PHE A 152 -20.24 0.09 -14.53
CA PHE A 152 -19.77 -0.86 -15.51
C PHE A 152 -20.56 -2.19 -15.44
N PRO A 153 -21.27 -2.60 -16.51
CA PRO A 153 -22.24 -3.69 -16.43
C PRO A 153 -21.65 -5.07 -16.08
N TYR A 154 -20.36 -5.27 -16.38
CA TYR A 154 -19.68 -6.56 -16.20
C TYR A 154 -18.78 -6.59 -14.95
N MET A 155 -18.99 -5.66 -14.02
CA MET A 155 -18.15 -5.53 -12.86
C MET A 155 -18.19 -6.78 -11.97
N LYS A 156 -17.01 -7.22 -11.54
CA LYS A 156 -16.83 -8.19 -10.46
C LYS A 156 -15.93 -7.56 -9.41
N GLU A 157 -16.48 -7.25 -8.26
CA GLU A 157 -15.74 -6.64 -7.17
C GLU A 157 -14.79 -7.66 -6.53
N GLN A 158 -13.50 -7.34 -6.53
CA GLN A 158 -12.52 -8.03 -5.71
C GLN A 158 -12.52 -7.42 -4.31
N PRO A 159 -12.62 -8.22 -3.23
CA PRO A 159 -12.66 -7.69 -1.88
C PRO A 159 -11.32 -7.07 -1.48
N PHE A 160 -11.37 -5.96 -0.74
CA PHE A 160 -10.19 -5.43 -0.08
C PHE A 160 -9.84 -6.30 1.14
N THR A 161 -8.56 -6.65 1.27
CA THR A 161 -8.08 -7.54 2.32
C THR A 161 -6.93 -6.91 3.10
N THR A 162 -6.69 -7.42 4.31
CA THR A 162 -5.59 -6.97 5.16
C THR A 162 -4.24 -7.19 4.47
N GLU A 163 -4.10 -8.26 3.69
CA GLU A 163 -2.90 -8.56 2.92
C GLU A 163 -2.62 -7.49 1.86
N ILE A 164 -3.64 -7.03 1.13
CA ILE A 164 -3.51 -5.93 0.15
C ILE A 164 -3.11 -4.64 0.86
N ALA A 165 -3.72 -4.34 2.01
CA ALA A 165 -3.38 -3.17 2.81
C ALA A 165 -1.91 -3.21 3.26
N LEU A 166 -1.47 -4.33 3.83
CA LEU A 166 -0.08 -4.53 4.28
C LEU A 166 0.92 -4.39 3.13
N GLN A 167 0.69 -5.06 2.00
CA GLN A 167 1.59 -4.99 0.85
C GLN A 167 1.70 -3.55 0.32
N THR A 168 0.58 -2.84 0.22
CA THR A 168 0.55 -1.46 -0.25
C THR A 168 1.35 -0.55 0.67
N LEU A 169 1.14 -0.65 1.98
CA LEU A 169 1.85 0.13 2.99
C LEU A 169 3.36 -0.17 3.01
N GLN A 170 3.74 -1.45 2.92
CA GLN A 170 5.14 -1.87 2.86
C GLN A 170 5.86 -1.34 1.62
N ASN A 171 5.20 -1.36 0.46
CA ASN A 171 5.78 -0.84 -0.79
C ASN A 171 6.02 0.67 -0.76
N GLN A 172 5.29 1.41 0.08
CA GLN A 172 5.46 2.85 0.27
C GLN A 172 6.53 3.18 1.31
N THR A 173 6.92 2.21 2.13
CA THR A 173 7.91 2.41 3.18
C THR A 173 9.31 2.46 2.58
N SER A 174 10.06 3.51 2.86
CA SER A 174 11.42 3.70 2.32
C SER A 174 12.47 3.30 3.35
N ALA A 175 13.49 2.54 2.92
CA ALA A 175 14.66 2.27 3.75
C ALA A 175 15.50 3.55 3.90
N GLN A 176 15.79 3.95 5.13
CA GLN A 176 16.74 5.02 5.43
C GLN A 176 18.12 4.43 5.73
N ALA A 177 19.17 5.24 5.62
CA ALA A 177 20.56 4.78 5.75
C ALA A 177 20.89 4.15 7.12
N GLU A 178 20.18 4.54 8.19
CA GLU A 178 20.47 4.11 9.56
C GLU A 178 19.42 3.14 10.14
N TYR A 179 18.24 3.06 9.53
CA TYR A 179 17.16 2.19 9.98
C TYR A 179 16.13 1.93 8.88
N GLN A 180 15.43 0.82 9.01
CA GLN A 180 14.30 0.46 8.17
C GLN A 180 13.01 0.59 8.98
N GLU A 181 12.06 1.36 8.48
CA GLU A 181 10.68 1.29 8.97
C GLU A 181 10.01 0.07 8.35
N VAL A 182 9.32 -0.70 9.18
CA VAL A 182 8.65 -1.95 8.77
C VAL A 182 7.25 -1.94 9.34
N ILE A 183 6.28 -2.32 8.51
CA ILE A 183 4.88 -2.46 8.93
C ILE A 183 4.60 -3.95 8.96
N THR A 184 4.30 -4.48 10.16
CA THR A 184 4.11 -5.92 10.36
C THR A 184 2.64 -6.30 10.47
N ASP A 185 1.81 -5.37 10.94
CA ASP A 185 0.39 -5.63 11.17
C ASP A 185 -0.44 -4.37 10.91
N VAL A 186 -1.71 -4.60 10.56
CA VAL A 186 -2.73 -3.58 10.41
C VAL A 186 -3.69 -3.73 11.59
N LEU A 187 -3.83 -2.67 12.37
CA LEU A 187 -4.65 -2.68 13.57
C LEU A 187 -6.14 -2.56 13.24
N HIS A 188 -6.47 -1.73 12.24
CA HIS A 188 -7.84 -1.44 11.89
C HIS A 188 -7.96 -0.98 10.44
N ILE A 189 -9.05 -1.39 9.77
CA ILE A 189 -9.44 -0.92 8.44
C ILE A 189 -10.85 -0.35 8.57
N SER A 190 -11.05 0.91 8.17
CA SER A 190 -12.37 1.54 8.20
C SER A 190 -13.32 0.91 7.18
N GLU A 191 -14.61 1.17 7.33
CA GLU A 191 -15.56 0.97 6.23
C GLU A 191 -15.15 1.81 5.00
N PRO A 192 -15.36 1.31 3.78
CA PRO A 192 -14.99 2.02 2.57
C PRO A 192 -15.89 3.22 2.32
N GLN A 193 -15.29 4.35 1.94
CA GLN A 193 -16.00 5.41 1.24
C GLN A 193 -15.90 5.14 -0.26
N ILE A 194 -17.03 5.10 -0.96
CA ILE A 194 -17.08 4.71 -2.37
C ILE A 194 -17.18 5.97 -3.24
N TYR A 195 -16.29 6.06 -4.22
CA TYR A 195 -16.28 7.10 -5.24
C TYR A 195 -16.48 6.47 -6.61
N ASP A 196 -17.48 6.92 -7.36
CA ASP A 196 -17.68 6.45 -8.74
C ASP A 196 -16.79 7.25 -9.69
N ILE A 197 -15.80 6.58 -10.27
CA ILE A 197 -14.84 7.19 -11.18
C ILE A 197 -15.33 7.01 -12.62
N PRO A 198 -15.49 8.08 -13.41
CA PRO A 198 -15.93 7.96 -14.79
C PRO A 198 -14.83 7.45 -15.70
N TYR A 199 -15.22 6.63 -16.67
CA TYR A 199 -14.40 6.10 -17.75
C TYR A 199 -15.08 6.39 -19.09
N LEU A 200 -14.27 6.60 -20.13
CA LEU A 200 -14.75 6.77 -21.50
C LEU A 200 -14.34 5.56 -22.32
N SER A 201 -15.30 4.83 -22.88
CA SER A 201 -15.04 3.74 -23.83
C SER A 201 -15.27 4.17 -25.26
N PHE A 202 -14.40 3.68 -26.14
CA PHE A 202 -14.45 3.89 -27.58
C PHE A 202 -14.34 2.54 -28.26
N VAL A 203 -15.31 2.23 -29.13
CA VAL A 203 -15.28 1.05 -30.00
C VAL A 203 -14.80 1.51 -31.37
N LEU A 204 -13.69 0.93 -31.82
CA LEU A 204 -12.99 1.32 -33.03
C LEU A 204 -13.02 0.15 -34.02
N TYR A 205 -13.15 0.49 -35.30
CA TYR A 205 -13.06 -0.45 -36.41
C TYR A 205 -11.89 -0.07 -37.31
N HIS A 206 -10.98 -1.02 -37.51
CA HIS A 206 -9.85 -0.87 -38.42
C HIS A 206 -10.26 -1.35 -39.81
N LYS A 207 -10.36 -0.44 -40.79
CA LYS A 207 -10.91 -0.76 -42.11
C LYS A 207 -10.04 -1.70 -42.93
N GLU A 208 -8.72 -1.60 -42.80
CA GLU A 208 -7.79 -2.43 -43.58
C GLU A 208 -7.70 -3.87 -43.07
N GLU A 209 -7.67 -4.03 -41.74
CA GLU A 209 -7.56 -5.34 -41.09
C GLU A 209 -8.94 -5.99 -40.84
N GLY A 210 -10.02 -5.22 -40.91
CA GLY A 210 -11.38 -5.70 -40.69
C GLY A 210 -11.67 -6.09 -39.24
N ILE A 211 -10.94 -5.51 -38.28
CA ILE A 211 -11.04 -5.87 -36.86
C ILE A 211 -11.69 -4.77 -36.02
N PHE A 212 -12.44 -5.18 -35.00
CA PHE A 212 -12.93 -4.32 -33.94
C PHE A 212 -12.06 -4.42 -32.70
N TYR A 213 -11.82 -3.30 -32.04
CA TYR A 213 -11.14 -3.25 -30.75
C TYR A 213 -11.68 -2.09 -29.92
N ALA A 214 -11.59 -2.23 -28.59
CA ALA A 214 -11.98 -1.19 -27.66
C ALA A 214 -10.75 -0.43 -27.15
N ARG A 215 -10.95 0.83 -26.78
CA ARG A 215 -10.04 1.59 -25.92
C ARG A 215 -10.82 2.24 -24.81
N VAL A 216 -10.29 2.21 -23.60
CA VAL A 216 -10.93 2.78 -22.41
C VAL A 216 -9.99 3.80 -21.78
N TRP A 217 -10.52 4.98 -21.49
CA TRP A 217 -9.79 6.08 -20.87
C TRP A 217 -10.20 6.23 -19.42
N ASP A 218 -9.22 6.16 -18.51
CA ASP A 218 -9.38 6.52 -17.10
C ASP A 218 -9.29 8.05 -16.96
N VAL A 219 -10.41 8.69 -16.60
CA VAL A 219 -10.49 10.14 -16.46
C VAL A 219 -9.67 10.64 -15.26
N LEU A 220 -9.54 9.83 -14.21
CA LEU A 220 -8.86 10.20 -12.98
C LEU A 220 -7.34 10.13 -13.14
N GLN A 221 -6.84 9.04 -13.71
CA GLN A 221 -5.40 8.85 -13.94
C GLN A 221 -4.92 9.45 -15.27
N GLN A 222 -5.84 9.87 -16.15
CA GLN A 222 -5.55 10.43 -17.47
C GLN A 222 -4.68 9.48 -18.32
N GLN A 223 -5.06 8.21 -18.36
CA GLN A 223 -4.34 7.17 -19.09
C GLN A 223 -5.30 6.16 -19.73
N TRP A 224 -4.79 5.45 -20.74
CA TRP A 224 -5.52 4.34 -21.37
C TRP A 224 -5.45 3.09 -20.50
N ASP A 225 -6.59 2.51 -20.18
CA ASP A 225 -6.72 1.26 -19.44
C ASP A 225 -6.92 0.09 -20.40
N GLN A 226 -5.87 -0.71 -20.57
CA GLN A 226 -5.91 -1.89 -21.43
C GLN A 226 -6.72 -3.04 -20.82
N THR A 227 -6.72 -3.18 -19.49
CA THR A 227 -7.41 -4.28 -18.80
C THR A 227 -8.92 -4.16 -18.98
N LEU A 228 -9.47 -2.95 -18.84
CA LEU A 228 -10.87 -2.67 -19.12
C LEU A 228 -11.20 -2.80 -20.61
N ALA A 229 -10.32 -2.33 -21.49
CA ALA A 229 -10.51 -2.46 -22.94
C ALA A 229 -10.62 -3.93 -23.38
N ASP A 230 -9.72 -4.78 -22.89
CA ASP A 230 -9.71 -6.21 -23.19
C ASP A 230 -10.96 -6.91 -22.64
N ALA A 231 -11.43 -6.50 -21.45
CA ALA A 231 -12.64 -7.05 -20.84
C ALA A 231 -13.89 -6.66 -21.65
N LEU A 232 -14.01 -5.39 -22.05
CA LEU A 232 -15.08 -4.92 -22.92
C LEU A 232 -15.10 -5.66 -24.24
N GLN A 233 -13.94 -5.78 -24.89
CA GLN A 233 -13.81 -6.51 -26.15
C GLN A 233 -14.26 -7.96 -25.99
N LYS A 234 -13.81 -8.69 -24.96
CA LYS A 234 -14.25 -10.08 -24.74
C LYS A 234 -15.77 -10.23 -24.56
N GLN A 235 -16.43 -9.26 -23.94
CA GLN A 235 -17.88 -9.33 -23.66
C GLN A 235 -18.74 -8.86 -24.83
N GLN A 236 -18.31 -7.83 -25.56
CA GLN A 236 -19.14 -7.13 -26.55
C GLN A 236 -18.73 -7.35 -28.00
N TYR A 237 -17.63 -8.06 -28.27
CA TYR A 237 -17.15 -8.30 -29.64
C TYR A 237 -18.20 -8.90 -30.57
N GLN A 238 -18.98 -9.89 -30.08
CA GLN A 238 -20.06 -10.49 -30.89
C GLN A 238 -21.15 -9.48 -31.26
N GLN A 239 -21.49 -8.57 -30.32
CA GLN A 239 -22.50 -7.55 -30.57
C GLN A 239 -22.03 -6.53 -31.61
N TRP A 240 -20.74 -6.18 -31.63
CA TRP A 240 -20.18 -5.26 -32.62
C TRP A 240 -20.16 -5.86 -34.03
N VAL A 241 -19.86 -7.15 -34.15
CA VAL A 241 -19.88 -7.87 -35.44
C VAL A 241 -21.30 -7.97 -36.00
N GLU A 242 -22.32 -8.10 -35.14
CA GLU A 242 -23.73 -8.15 -35.57
C GLU A 242 -24.32 -6.79 -35.98
N GLN A 243 -23.67 -5.68 -35.61
CA GLN A 243 -24.12 -4.32 -35.92
C GLN A 243 -23.65 -3.80 -37.29
N VAL A 244 -22.79 -4.54 -37.99
CA VAL A 244 -22.27 -4.24 -39.34
C VAL A 244 -22.79 -5.22 -40.37
#